data_AF-A0A1I8BBL9-F1
#
_entry.id   AF-A0A1I8BBL9-F1
#
_cell.length_a   1.000
_cell.length_b   1.000
_cell.length_c   1.000
_cell.angle_alpha   90.00
_cell.angle_beta   90.00
_cell.angle_gamma   90.00
#
_symmetry.space_group_name_H-M   'P 1'
#
loop_
_entity.id
_entity.type
_entity.pdbx_description
1 polymer ?
#
loop_
_entity_poly.entity_id
_entity_poly.type
_entity_poly.pdbx_seq_one_letter_code
_entity_poly.pdbx_strand_id
1 'polypeptide(L)'
;MSMIDYKVTYINHKEYSKINKSTVRIFTNISNKLFKLPKEEGYYFCEFCERFIFKENKHCFKCGYCTSLDGSFYKHCNYCNKCVKRKYIHCKKCFKCHLKERCFIF
;
A
#
# COMPACT_ATOMS: atom_id res chain seq x y z
N MET A 1 0.68 16.70 -4.82
CA MET A 1 1.66 15.64 -5.13
C MET A 1 1.09 14.31 -4.67
N SER A 2 1.05 13.30 -5.54
CA SER A 2 0.47 11.97 -5.29
C SER A 2 1.47 10.86 -5.61
N MET A 3 1.30 9.72 -4.96
CA MET A 3 2.07 8.50 -5.21
C MET A 3 1.34 7.63 -6.25
N ILE A 4 2.06 7.14 -7.26
CA ILE A 4 1.59 6.11 -8.20
C ILE A 4 1.93 4.73 -7.63
N ASP A 5 1.04 3.75 -7.77
CA ASP A 5 1.24 2.41 -7.19
C ASP A 5 2.26 1.53 -7.97
N TYR A 6 2.83 2.05 -9.05
CA TYR A 6 3.80 1.35 -9.88
C TYR A 6 5.09 1.07 -9.11
N LYS A 7 5.46 -0.20 -9.05
CA LYS A 7 6.64 -0.71 -8.35
C LYS A 7 7.87 -0.62 -9.26
N VAL A 8 8.70 0.39 -9.04
CA VAL A 8 9.92 0.61 -9.85
C VAL A 8 10.97 -0.44 -9.51
N THR A 9 11.41 -1.23 -10.48
CA THR A 9 12.49 -2.20 -10.31
C THR A 9 13.79 -1.71 -10.94
N TYR A 10 14.93 -2.18 -10.43
CA TYR A 10 16.26 -1.80 -10.91
C TYR A 10 17.09 -3.03 -11.23
N ILE A 11 17.69 -3.07 -12.41
CA ILE A 11 18.47 -4.23 -12.89
C ILE A 11 19.62 -4.57 -11.93
N ASN A 12 20.31 -3.55 -11.41
CA ASN A 12 21.52 -3.72 -10.59
C ASN A 12 21.29 -3.52 -9.08
N HIS A 13 20.04 -3.43 -8.62
CA HIS A 13 19.77 -3.24 -7.19
C HIS A 13 19.51 -4.58 -6.51
N LYS A 14 20.29 -4.90 -5.47
CA LYS A 14 20.21 -6.17 -4.73
C LYS A 14 18.79 -6.50 -4.24
N GLU A 15 18.12 -5.53 -3.62
CA GLU A 15 16.78 -5.72 -3.06
C GLU A 15 15.63 -5.42 -4.04
N TYR A 16 15.75 -4.37 -4.84
CA TYR A 16 14.67 -3.86 -5.71
C TYR A 16 14.76 -4.34 -7.15
N SER A 17 15.43 -5.47 -7.40
CA SER A 17 15.45 -6.13 -8.72
C SER A 17 14.16 -6.86 -9.08
N LYS A 18 13.31 -7.14 -8.08
CA LYS A 18 12.05 -7.89 -8.28
C LYS A 18 10.85 -7.06 -7.84
N ILE A 19 9.76 -7.13 -8.62
CA ILE A 19 8.52 -6.38 -8.38
C ILE A 19 7.92 -6.62 -6.98
N ASN A 20 8.06 -7.85 -6.46
CA ASN A 20 7.56 -8.23 -5.14
C ASN A 20 8.41 -7.70 -3.97
N LYS A 21 9.63 -7.21 -4.25
CA LYS A 21 10.55 -6.67 -3.24
C LYS A 21 10.70 -5.16 -3.31
N SER A 22 10.39 -4.53 -4.45
CA SER A 22 10.56 -3.09 -4.59
C SER A 22 9.55 -2.29 -3.77
N THR A 23 10.09 -1.45 -2.88
CA THR A 23 9.35 -0.42 -2.14
C THR A 23 9.37 0.94 -2.81
N VAL A 24 10.05 1.08 -3.96
CA VAL A 24 10.21 2.36 -4.67
C VAL A 24 8.95 2.67 -5.47
N ARG A 25 8.49 3.93 -5.38
CA ARG A 25 7.29 4.46 -6.05
C ARG A 25 7.58 5.82 -6.67
N ILE A 26 6.77 6.19 -7.66
CA ILE A 26 6.85 7.49 -8.32
C ILE A 26 5.94 8.48 -7.59
N PHE A 27 6.47 9.67 -7.28
CA PHE A 27 5.71 10.81 -6.80
C PHE A 27 5.63 11.86 -7.90
N THR A 28 4.43 12.38 -8.13
CA THR A 28 4.19 13.36 -9.20
C THR A 28 3.10 14.36 -8.81
N ASN A 29 3.08 15.50 -9.46
CA ASN A 29 1.96 16.45 -9.43
C ASN A 29 0.91 16.16 -10.53
N ILE A 30 1.21 15.25 -11.47
CA ILE A 30 0.28 14.82 -12.52
C ILE A 30 -0.83 13.96 -11.89
N SER A 31 -2.06 14.12 -12.36
CA SER A 31 -3.20 13.32 -11.91
C SER A 31 -2.97 11.82 -12.13
N ASN A 32 -3.13 11.02 -11.08
CA ASN A 32 -3.00 9.56 -11.13
C ASN A 32 -3.95 8.90 -12.16
N LYS A 33 -5.08 9.55 -12.50
CA LYS A 33 -6.06 9.06 -13.50
C LYS A 33 -5.47 8.93 -14.90
N LEU A 34 -4.45 9.72 -15.20
CA LEU A 34 -3.84 9.79 -16.54
C LEU A 34 -2.83 8.66 -16.79
N PHE A 35 -2.37 7.98 -15.74
CA PHE A 35 -1.41 6.90 -15.86
C PHE A 35 -2.11 5.59 -16.14
N LYS A 36 -1.68 4.90 -17.20
CA LYS A 36 -2.07 3.51 -17.49
C LYS A 36 -0.93 2.58 -17.10
N LEU A 37 -1.19 1.65 -16.19
CA LEU A 37 -0.19 0.66 -15.75
C LEU A 37 -0.44 -0.71 -16.44
N PRO A 38 0.63 -1.49 -16.70
CA PRO A 38 0.55 -2.74 -17.46
C PRO A 38 -0.27 -3.81 -16.73
N LYS A 39 -1.31 -4.34 -17.38
CA LYS A 39 -2.17 -5.37 -16.77
C LYS A 39 -1.43 -6.69 -16.60
N GLU A 40 -0.51 -6.97 -17.51
CA GLU A 40 0.31 -8.18 -17.59
C GLU A 40 1.23 -8.32 -16.36
N GLU A 41 1.62 -7.19 -15.77
CA GLU A 41 2.40 -7.14 -14.52
C GLU A 41 1.53 -7.21 -13.25
N GLY A 42 0.21 -7.30 -13.39
CA GLY A 42 -0.73 -7.43 -12.28
C GLY A 42 -1.28 -6.11 -11.76
N TYR A 43 -1.29 -5.05 -12.56
CA TYR A 43 -1.99 -3.81 -12.23
C TYR A 43 -3.42 -3.81 -12.78
N TYR A 44 -4.33 -3.17 -12.07
CA TYR A 44 -5.72 -3.00 -12.47
C TYR A 44 -6.25 -1.62 -12.08
N PHE A 45 -7.29 -1.15 -12.76
CA PHE A 45 -7.91 0.13 -12.48
C PHE A 45 -8.88 0.00 -11.30
N CYS A 46 -8.70 0.82 -10.27
CA CYS A 46 -9.68 0.99 -9.21
C CYS A 46 -10.65 2.11 -9.60
N GLU A 47 -11.91 1.78 -9.84
CA GLU A 47 -12.93 2.75 -10.23
C GLU A 47 -13.23 3.75 -9.11
N PHE A 48 -13.25 3.31 -7.84
CA PHE A 48 -13.52 4.19 -6.69
C PHE A 48 -12.43 5.24 -6.44
N CYS A 49 -11.16 4.90 -6.73
CA CYS A 49 -10.03 5.82 -6.58
C CYS A 49 -9.62 6.47 -7.91
N GLU A 50 -10.25 6.05 -9.01
CA GLU A 50 -9.93 6.39 -10.40
C GLU A 50 -8.43 6.31 -10.72
N ARG A 51 -7.76 5.23 -10.29
CA ARG A 51 -6.32 5.05 -10.53
C ARG A 51 -5.94 3.59 -10.66
N PHE A 52 -4.84 3.33 -11.35
CA PHE A 52 -4.25 1.99 -11.36
C PHE A 52 -3.60 1.65 -10.02
N ILE A 53 -3.80 0.41 -9.60
CA ILE A 53 -3.31 -0.18 -8.36
C ILE A 53 -2.77 -1.59 -8.63
N PHE A 54 -1.85 -2.03 -7.79
CA PHE A 54 -1.33 -3.39 -7.83
C PHE A 54 -2.37 -4.37 -7.27
N LYS A 55 -2.43 -5.61 -7.80
CA LYS A 55 -3.45 -6.63 -7.44
C LYS A 55 -3.63 -6.87 -5.93
N GLU A 56 -2.59 -6.69 -5.12
CA GLU A 56 -2.66 -6.83 -3.66
C GLU A 56 -3.13 -5.56 -2.91
N ASN A 57 -3.14 -4.39 -3.55
CA ASN A 57 -3.60 -3.12 -2.98
C ASN A 57 -5.12 -2.96 -3.06
N LYS A 58 -5.85 -3.77 -2.29
CA LYS A 58 -7.32 -3.73 -2.29
C LYS A 58 -7.86 -2.40 -1.74
N HIS A 59 -8.89 -1.88 -2.42
CA HIS A 59 -9.65 -0.72 -1.94
C HIS A 59 -10.25 -1.00 -0.57
N CYS A 60 -10.09 -0.06 0.37
CA CYS A 60 -10.74 -0.14 1.65
C CYS A 60 -11.99 0.73 1.66
N PHE A 61 -13.17 0.11 1.59
CA PHE A 61 -14.45 0.83 1.60
C PHE A 61 -14.68 1.65 2.88
N LYS A 62 -14.10 1.23 4.02
CA LYS A 62 -14.17 1.99 5.28
C LYS A 62 -13.32 3.27 5.27
N CYS A 63 -12.20 3.25 4.56
CA CYS A 63 -11.34 4.42 4.40
C CYS A 63 -11.67 5.23 3.15
N GLY A 64 -12.46 4.68 2.22
CA GLY A 64 -12.74 5.29 0.91
C GLY A 64 -11.53 5.36 -0.02
N TYR A 65 -10.46 4.59 0.23
CA TYR A 65 -9.24 4.66 -0.57
C TYR A 65 -8.45 3.34 -0.62
N CYS A 66 -7.61 3.19 -1.65
CA CYS A 66 -6.59 2.14 -1.75
C CYS A 66 -5.34 2.58 -0.96
N THR A 67 -5.21 2.09 0.27
CA THR A 67 -4.29 2.64 1.27
C THR A 67 -2.92 1.95 1.33
N SER A 68 -2.70 0.85 0.60
CA SER A 68 -1.40 0.17 0.68
C SER A 68 -0.31 1.01 0.05
N LEU A 69 0.79 1.19 0.77
CA LEU A 69 1.95 1.99 0.35
C LEU A 69 3.03 1.14 -0.33
N ASP A 70 3.22 -0.10 0.14
CA ASP A 70 4.18 -1.05 -0.42
C ASP A 70 3.54 -2.00 -1.44
N GLY A 71 2.28 -1.74 -1.81
CA GLY A 71 1.49 -2.58 -2.69
C GLY A 71 1.31 -4.00 -2.15
N SER A 72 1.33 -4.16 -0.81
CA SER A 72 0.97 -5.40 -0.13
C SER A 72 -0.44 -5.30 0.49
N PHE A 73 -0.99 -6.40 0.97
CA PHE A 73 -2.30 -6.37 1.63
C PHE A 73 -2.28 -5.59 2.94
N TYR A 74 -3.13 -4.56 3.03
CA TYR A 74 -3.42 -3.85 4.27
C TYR A 74 -4.80 -4.28 4.78
N LYS A 75 -4.97 -4.29 6.10
CA LYS A 75 -6.27 -4.53 6.75
C LYS A 75 -6.73 -3.28 7.47
N HIS A 76 -8.02 -3.01 7.44
CA HIS A 76 -8.59 -1.93 8.22
C HIS A 76 -8.64 -2.31 9.70
N CYS A 77 -8.15 -1.44 10.58
CA CYS A 77 -8.33 -1.56 12.01
C CYS A 77 -9.45 -0.62 12.45
N ASN A 78 -10.58 -1.17 12.91
CA ASN A 78 -11.74 -0.37 13.37
C ASN A 78 -11.40 0.48 14.60
N TYR A 79 -10.52 0.01 15.48
CA TYR A 79 -10.14 0.78 16.68
C TYR A 79 -9.26 1.98 16.34
N CYS A 80 -8.38 1.86 15.33
CA CYS A 80 -7.53 2.98 14.89
C CYS A 80 -8.15 3.79 13.73
N ASN A 81 -9.32 3.37 13.21
CA ASN A 81 -9.97 3.91 12.02
C ASN A 81 -9.00 4.12 10.83
N LYS A 82 -8.06 3.18 10.63
CA LYS A 82 -7.10 3.25 9.53
C LYS A 82 -6.67 1.87 9.06
N CYS A 83 -6.25 1.81 7.80
CA CYS A 83 -5.58 0.64 7.26
C CYS A 83 -4.16 0.51 7.80
N VAL A 84 -3.81 -0.71 8.18
CA VAL A 84 -2.49 -1.08 8.70
C VAL A 84 -1.96 -2.29 7.96
N LYS A 85 -0.64 -2.50 7.99
CA LYS A 85 -0.02 -3.71 7.43
C LYS A 85 -0.69 -4.95 8.01
N ARG A 86 -0.92 -5.99 7.19
CA ARG A 86 -1.64 -7.21 7.60
C ARG A 86 -1.11 -7.84 8.89
N LYS A 87 0.22 -7.83 9.08
CA LYS A 87 0.92 -8.39 10.25
C LYS A 87 0.74 -7.57 11.53
N TYR A 88 0.22 -6.34 11.45
CA TYR A 88 0.06 -5.50 12.63
C TYR A 88 -1.18 -5.94 13.40
N ILE A 89 -1.09 -5.91 14.73
CA ILE A 89 -2.18 -6.18 15.66
C ILE A 89 -2.49 -4.92 16.44
N HIS A 90 -3.78 -4.66 16.70
CA HIS A 90 -4.18 -3.56 17.57
C HIS A 90 -3.92 -3.96 19.02
N CYS A 91 -3.10 -3.19 19.72
CA CYS A 91 -2.80 -3.42 21.11
C CYS A 91 -3.77 -2.67 22.01
N LYS A 92 -4.45 -3.38 22.92
CA LYS A 92 -5.36 -2.80 23.90
C LYS A 92 -4.66 -1.98 25.00
N LYS A 93 -3.36 -2.19 25.22
CA LYS A 93 -2.57 -1.43 26.22
C LYS A 93 -2.21 -0.04 25.72
N CYS A 94 -1.63 0.03 24.52
CA CYS A 94 -1.15 1.30 23.94
C CYS A 94 -2.10 1.94 22.92
N PHE A 95 -3.24 1.30 22.63
CA PHE A 95 -4.25 1.73 21.67
C PHE A 95 -3.72 1.99 20.25
N LYS A 96 -2.58 1.38 19.88
CA LYS A 96 -1.93 1.52 18.57
C LYS A 96 -1.76 0.16 17.91
N CYS A 97 -1.76 0.16 16.58
CA CYS A 97 -1.39 -1.01 15.78
C CYS A 97 0.12 -1.10 15.60
N HIS A 98 0.69 -2.26 15.93
CA HIS A 98 2.11 -2.56 15.73
C HIS A 98 2.32 -4.07 15.53
N LEU A 99 3.55 -4.48 15.24
CA LEU A 99 3.90 -5.91 15.20
C LEU A 99 3.75 -6.55 16.59
N LYS A 100 3.53 -7.86 16.63
CA LYS A 100 3.54 -8.62 17.90
C LYS A 100 4.83 -8.33 18.69
N GLU A 101 4.73 -8.28 20.02
CA GLU A 101 5.84 -8.01 20.95
C GLU A 101 6.50 -6.62 20.84
N ARG A 102 5.94 -5.70 20.04
CA ARG A 102 6.43 -4.31 19.93
C ARG A 102 5.50 -3.30 20.59
N CYS A 103 4.96 -3.64 21.77
CA CYS A 103 4.13 -2.71 22.53
C CYS A 103 4.98 -1.52 23.00
N PHE A 104 4.49 -0.30 22.77
CA PHE A 104 5.19 0.94 23.13
C PHE A 104 5.02 1.34 24.60
N ILE A 105 4.21 0.60 25.35
CA ILE A 105 4.02 0.77 26.78
C ILE A 105 4.53 -0.54 27.40
N PHE A 106 5.58 -0.41 28.21
CA PHE A 106 6.09 -1.47 29.08
C PHE A 106 5.25 -1.52 30.35
#